data_AF-A0A7S2PNA1-F1
#
_entry.id   AF-A0A7S2PNA1-F1
#
_cell.length_a   1.000
_cell.length_b   1.000
_cell.length_c   1.000
_cell.angle_alpha   90.00
_cell.angle_beta   90.00
_cell.angle_gamma   90.00
#
_symmetry.space_group_name_H-M   'P 1'
#
loop_
_entity.id
_entity.type
_entity.pdbx_description
1 polymer ?
#
loop_
_entity_poly.entity_id
_entity_poly.type
_entity_poly.pdbx_seq_one_letter_code
_entity_poly.pdbx_strand_id
1 'polypeptide(L)'
;GAPPPKKPRKLPPKLQAPMKKTENAPNRKDDGMGTVIINEKRLKKTSKFQLSEIPYPYKSREEYERALAGNLGQEWNTVQGAKEVTRPSVLVRAGKIIQPITKKAKGPKRGPAKF
;
A
#
# COMPACT_ATOMS: atom_id res chain seq x y z
N GLY A 1 -18.54 20.76 47.18
CA GLY A 1 -18.24 21.38 45.88
C GLY A 1 -17.08 20.66 45.25
N ALA A 2 -17.22 20.18 44.01
CA ALA A 2 -16.14 19.47 43.32
C ALA A 2 -14.94 20.41 43.07
N PRO A 3 -13.69 19.92 43.18
CA PRO A 3 -12.52 20.74 42.93
C PRO A 3 -12.49 21.22 41.46
N PRO A 4 -11.97 22.43 41.21
CA PRO A 4 -11.97 23.03 39.89
C PRO A 4 -11.15 22.21 38.88
N PRO A 5 -11.53 22.22 37.58
CA PRO A 5 -10.80 21.51 36.55
C PRO A 5 -9.36 21.99 36.45
N LYS A 6 -8.41 21.06 36.39
CA LYS A 6 -6.98 21.38 36.23
C LYS A 6 -6.76 22.08 34.88
N LYS A 7 -6.05 23.21 34.89
CA LYS A 7 -5.66 23.95 33.67
C LYS A 7 -4.88 23.03 32.73
N PRO A 8 -5.08 23.12 31.40
CA PRO A 8 -4.33 22.30 30.44
C PRO A 8 -2.83 22.59 30.59
N ARG A 9 -2.03 21.52 30.71
CA ARG A 9 -0.56 21.63 30.77
C ARG A 9 -0.06 22.24 29.45
N LYS A 10 0.63 23.37 29.52
CA LYS A 10 1.34 23.94 28.37
C LYS A 10 2.38 22.94 27.88
N LEU A 11 2.37 22.63 26.59
CA LEU A 11 3.40 21.78 25.98
C LEU A 11 4.78 22.43 26.16
N PRO A 12 5.85 21.63 26.33
CA PRO A 12 7.21 22.18 26.44
C PRO A 12 7.52 23.04 25.20
N PRO A 13 8.33 24.11 25.33
CA PRO A 13 8.59 25.05 24.22
C PRO A 13 9.07 24.40 22.92
N LYS A 14 9.75 23.26 23.01
CA LYS A 14 10.21 22.45 21.86
C LYS A 14 9.10 21.75 21.06
N LEU A 15 7.90 21.65 21.64
CA LEU A 15 6.70 21.03 21.05
C LEU A 15 5.59 22.06 20.78
N GLN A 16 5.86 23.36 20.96
CA GLN A 16 4.92 24.42 20.60
C GLN A 16 5.02 24.71 19.10
N ALA A 17 3.89 24.95 18.44
CA ALA A 17 3.89 25.33 17.04
C ALA A 17 4.65 26.66 16.84
N PRO A 18 5.54 26.79 15.84
CA PRO A 18 6.25 28.03 15.59
C PRO A 18 5.26 29.13 15.19
N MET A 19 5.19 30.20 15.98
CA MET A 19 4.23 31.31 15.80
C MET A 19 4.58 32.27 14.64
N LYS A 20 5.69 32.05 13.92
CA LYS A 20 6.14 32.95 12.85
C LYS A 20 6.74 32.17 11.68
N LYS A 21 6.11 32.30 10.50
CA LYS A 21 6.67 31.86 9.21
C LYS A 21 7.98 32.62 8.96
N THR A 22 9.09 31.89 8.82
CA THR A 22 10.27 32.42 8.15
C THR A 22 9.98 32.42 6.65
N GLU A 23 10.06 33.57 5.99
CA GLU A 23 9.59 33.82 4.61
C GLU A 23 10.21 32.91 3.52
N ASN A 24 11.29 32.17 3.83
CA ASN A 24 12.03 31.33 2.89
C ASN A 24 12.00 29.82 3.22
N ALA A 25 11.14 29.36 4.13
CA ALA A 25 11.02 27.92 4.42
C ALA A 25 10.06 27.22 3.45
N PRO A 26 10.37 26.00 2.95
CA PRO A 26 9.42 25.22 2.16
C PRO A 26 8.14 24.98 2.95
N ASN A 27 6.98 25.09 2.29
CA ASN A 27 5.69 24.83 2.91
C ASN A 27 5.69 23.40 3.46
N ARG A 28 5.62 23.29 4.79
CA ARG A 28 5.53 22.00 5.47
C ARG A 28 4.15 21.39 5.24
N LYS A 29 4.04 20.08 5.41
CA LYS A 29 2.75 19.36 5.25
C LYS A 29 1.71 19.75 6.29
N ASP A 30 2.16 20.23 7.46
CA ASP A 30 1.32 20.73 8.54
C ASP A 30 1.06 22.24 8.48
N ASP A 31 1.48 22.93 7.40
CA ASP A 31 1.21 24.36 7.23
C ASP A 31 -0.31 24.60 7.09
N GLY A 32 -0.84 25.53 7.88
CA GLY A 32 -2.28 25.81 7.97
C GLY A 32 -3.07 24.95 8.97
N MET A 33 -2.43 24.00 9.68
CA MET A 33 -3.09 23.23 10.74
C MET A 33 -2.74 23.78 12.14
N GLY A 34 -3.74 24.26 12.89
CA GLY A 34 -3.51 24.93 14.18
C GLY A 34 -3.15 24.01 15.36
N THR A 35 -3.44 22.72 15.26
CA THR A 35 -3.29 21.75 16.37
C THR A 35 -2.35 20.58 16.04
N VAL A 36 -1.87 20.51 14.81
CA VAL A 36 -1.12 19.37 14.29
C VAL A 36 0.34 19.76 14.09
N ILE A 37 1.24 18.90 14.56
CA ILE A 37 2.68 19.04 14.32
C ILE A 37 3.17 17.71 13.76
N ILE A 38 3.62 17.71 12.50
CA ILE A 38 4.11 16.53 11.79
C ILE A 38 5.64 16.51 11.79
N ASN A 39 6.23 15.42 12.27
CA ASN A 39 7.66 15.18 12.13
C ASN A 39 7.98 14.66 10.71
N GLU A 40 8.61 15.47 9.87
CA GLU A 40 8.94 15.13 8.48
C GLU A 40 10.27 14.36 8.33
N LYS A 41 10.92 13.99 9.45
CA LYS A 41 12.18 13.22 9.41
C LYS A 41 11.93 11.79 8.91
N ARG A 42 12.70 11.38 7.89
CA ARG A 42 12.69 10.01 7.38
C ARG A 42 13.20 9.01 8.43
N LEU A 43 12.46 7.92 8.62
CA LEU A 43 12.89 6.79 9.45
C LEU A 43 13.86 5.89 8.67
N LYS A 44 15.16 5.88 9.04
CA LYS A 44 16.18 5.07 8.33
C LYS A 44 15.92 3.56 8.41
N LYS A 45 15.31 3.09 9.50
CA LYS A 45 15.01 1.66 9.73
C LYS A 45 13.99 1.10 8.73
N THR A 46 13.05 1.92 8.25
CA THR A 46 11.99 1.49 7.32
C THR A 46 12.45 1.47 5.87
N SER A 47 13.59 2.09 5.57
CA SER A 47 14.12 2.18 4.20
C SER A 47 14.39 0.82 3.56
N LYS A 48 14.62 -0.24 4.36
CA LYS A 48 14.85 -1.61 3.86
C LYS A 48 13.59 -2.26 3.28
N PHE A 49 12.41 -1.79 3.70
CA PHE A 49 11.11 -2.32 3.28
C PHE A 49 10.46 -1.46 2.20
N GLN A 50 11.13 -0.40 1.75
CA GLN A 50 10.73 0.43 0.63
C GLN A 50 11.51 0.00 -0.60
N LEU A 51 10.89 0.05 -1.77
CA LEU A 51 11.62 -0.20 -3.00
C LEU A 51 12.59 0.95 -3.30
N SER A 52 13.77 0.60 -3.80
CA SER A 52 14.74 1.57 -4.34
C SER A 52 14.29 2.09 -5.71
N GLU A 53 13.81 1.19 -6.56
CA GLU A 53 13.41 1.47 -7.94
C GLU A 53 12.11 0.73 -8.28
N ILE A 54 11.36 1.24 -9.25
CA ILE A 54 10.10 0.64 -9.69
C ILE A 54 10.41 -0.57 -10.58
N PRO A 55 9.84 -1.76 -10.30
CA PRO A 55 10.09 -2.94 -11.11
C PRO A 55 9.38 -2.85 -12.47
N TYR A 56 10.03 -3.36 -13.51
CA TYR A 56 9.38 -3.63 -14.80
C TYR A 56 8.22 -4.63 -14.58
N PRO A 57 7.01 -4.43 -15.13
CA PRO A 57 6.63 -3.59 -16.27
C PRO A 57 6.00 -2.22 -15.93
N TYR A 58 6.02 -1.78 -14.66
CA TYR A 58 5.32 -0.58 -14.24
C TYR A 58 6.09 0.69 -14.60
N LYS A 59 5.37 1.77 -14.91
CA LYS A 59 5.96 3.07 -15.30
C LYS A 59 5.96 4.09 -14.17
N SER A 60 5.00 3.98 -13.26
CA SER A 60 4.83 4.90 -12.14
C SER A 60 4.77 4.17 -10.80
N ARG A 61 5.22 4.85 -9.75
CA ARG A 61 5.13 4.35 -8.37
C ARG A 61 3.69 4.14 -7.96
N GLU A 62 2.80 5.06 -8.34
CA GLU A 62 1.37 4.97 -8.02
C GLU A 62 0.71 3.76 -8.67
N GLU A 63 1.12 3.43 -9.90
CA GLU A 63 0.65 2.25 -10.62
C GLU A 63 1.06 0.96 -9.90
N TYR A 64 2.33 0.86 -9.51
CA TYR A 64 2.84 -0.27 -8.77
C TYR A 64 2.17 -0.44 -7.40
N GLU A 65 2.03 0.64 -6.63
CA GLU A 65 1.40 0.60 -5.31
C GLU A 65 -0.09 0.22 -5.41
N ARG A 66 -0.80 0.69 -6.45
CA ARG A 66 -2.19 0.27 -6.72
C ARG A 66 -2.28 -1.20 -7.11
N ALA A 67 -1.35 -1.69 -7.93
CA ALA A 67 -1.33 -3.09 -8.34
C ALA A 67 -1.12 -4.06 -7.16
N LEU A 68 -0.40 -3.62 -6.12
CA LEU A 68 -0.15 -4.42 -4.90
C LEU A 68 -1.12 -4.14 -3.75
N ALA A 69 -2.01 -3.16 -3.86
CA ALA A 69 -2.91 -2.77 -2.78
C ALA A 69 -3.89 -3.88 -2.36
N GLY A 70 -4.12 -4.89 -3.22
CA GLY A 70 -4.95 -6.04 -2.90
C GLY A 70 -4.26 -7.03 -1.96
N ASN A 71 -4.96 -7.44 -0.90
CA ASN A 71 -4.48 -8.50 -0.02
C ASN A 71 -4.62 -9.87 -0.70
N LEU A 72 -3.62 -10.73 -0.58
CA LEU A 72 -3.64 -12.08 -1.18
C LEU A 72 -4.11 -13.19 -0.22
N GLY A 73 -3.92 -12.98 1.08
CA GLY A 73 -4.18 -13.99 2.11
C GLY A 73 -5.65 -14.39 2.23
N GLN A 74 -5.88 -15.62 2.69
CA GLN A 74 -7.21 -16.17 2.93
C GLN A 74 -7.87 -15.54 4.17
N GLU A 75 -7.08 -14.92 5.05
CA GLU A 75 -7.53 -14.22 6.25
C GLU A 75 -8.28 -12.92 5.90
N TRP A 76 -7.95 -12.32 4.75
CA TRP A 76 -8.53 -11.04 4.30
C TRP A 76 -9.56 -11.20 3.18
N ASN A 77 -9.68 -12.39 2.58
CA ASN A 77 -10.55 -12.66 1.45
C ASN A 77 -11.46 -13.86 1.70
N THR A 78 -12.50 -14.02 0.88
CA THR A 78 -13.26 -15.27 0.87
C THR A 78 -12.39 -16.43 0.36
N VAL A 79 -12.71 -17.66 0.77
CA VAL A 79 -11.99 -18.86 0.31
C VAL A 79 -11.98 -18.96 -1.22
N GLN A 80 -13.07 -18.57 -1.88
CA GLN A 80 -13.16 -18.58 -3.34
C GLN A 80 -12.28 -17.48 -3.97
N GLY A 81 -12.33 -16.26 -3.44
CA GLY A 81 -11.50 -15.15 -3.95
C GLY A 81 -10.01 -15.44 -3.80
N ALA A 82 -9.58 -15.98 -2.65
CA ALA A 82 -8.19 -16.37 -2.45
C ALA A 82 -7.74 -17.45 -3.47
N LYS A 83 -8.57 -18.45 -3.75
CA LYS A 83 -8.29 -19.48 -4.77
C LYS A 83 -8.18 -18.91 -6.18
N GLU A 84 -8.99 -17.91 -6.51
CA GLU A 84 -8.98 -17.29 -7.84
C GLU A 84 -7.72 -16.43 -8.04
N VAL A 85 -7.34 -15.65 -7.04
CA VAL A 85 -6.17 -14.75 -7.11
C VAL A 85 -4.85 -15.53 -7.06
N THR A 86 -4.79 -16.63 -6.31
CA THR A 86 -3.57 -17.47 -6.20
C THR A 86 -3.43 -18.50 -7.34
N ARG A 87 -4.40 -18.59 -8.26
CA ARG A 87 -4.36 -19.57 -9.36
C ARG A 87 -3.24 -19.23 -10.36
N PRO A 88 -2.31 -20.16 -10.65
CA PRO A 88 -1.26 -19.90 -11.62
C PRO A 88 -1.82 -19.80 -13.04
N SER A 89 -1.12 -19.05 -13.89
CA SER A 89 -1.49 -18.86 -15.30
C SER A 89 -1.45 -20.17 -16.10
N VAL A 90 -0.47 -21.03 -15.80
CA VAL A 90 -0.27 -22.32 -16.47
C VAL A 90 -0.56 -23.44 -15.47
N LEU A 91 -1.51 -24.31 -15.81
CA LEU A 91 -1.86 -25.49 -15.03
C LEU A 91 -1.55 -26.74 -15.86
N VAL A 92 -0.68 -27.60 -15.33
CA VAL A 92 -0.31 -28.88 -15.95
C VAL A 92 -0.79 -30.02 -15.06
N ARG A 93 -1.30 -31.09 -15.68
CA ARG A 93 -1.68 -32.31 -14.96
C ARG A 93 -0.47 -33.22 -14.82
N ALA A 94 -0.14 -33.62 -13.60
CA ALA A 94 0.92 -34.58 -13.33
C ALA A 94 0.68 -35.91 -14.08
N GLY A 95 1.75 -36.50 -14.62
CA GLY A 95 1.72 -37.78 -15.32
C GLY A 95 1.12 -37.76 -16.73
N LYS A 96 0.76 -36.59 -17.28
CA LYS A 96 0.22 -36.49 -18.65
C LYS A 96 1.25 -35.88 -19.61
N ILE A 97 1.50 -36.56 -20.72
CA ILE A 97 2.33 -36.03 -21.82
C ILE A 97 1.62 -34.83 -22.45
N ILE A 98 2.32 -33.69 -22.56
CA ILE A 98 1.82 -32.47 -23.20
C ILE A 98 2.08 -32.59 -24.70
N GLN A 99 1.02 -32.81 -25.47
CA GLN A 99 1.11 -32.83 -26.93
C GLN A 99 1.25 -31.41 -27.50
N PRO A 100 1.99 -31.21 -28.60
CA PRO A 100 2.06 -29.93 -29.29
C PRO A 100 0.67 -29.40 -29.69
N ILE A 101 0.55 -28.09 -29.79
CA ILE A 101 -0.69 -27.45 -30.25
C ILE A 101 -0.89 -27.77 -31.73
N THR A 102 -2.07 -28.31 -32.08
CA THR A 102 -2.47 -28.53 -33.47
C THR A 102 -3.57 -27.54 -33.85
N LYS A 103 -3.68 -27.16 -35.15
CA LYS A 103 -4.67 -26.17 -35.63
C LYS A 103 -6.14 -26.50 -35.27
N LYS A 104 -6.45 -27.76 -34.97
CA LYS A 104 -7.80 -28.23 -34.61
C LYS A 104 -8.04 -28.32 -33.09
N ALA A 105 -7.01 -28.12 -32.28
CA ALA A 105 -7.14 -28.14 -30.83
C ALA A 105 -7.87 -26.86 -30.38
N LYS A 106 -9.17 -26.98 -30.11
CA LYS A 106 -9.91 -25.94 -29.39
C LYS A 106 -9.19 -25.69 -28.07
N GLY A 107 -8.68 -24.47 -27.89
CA GLY A 107 -7.99 -24.08 -26.66
C GLY A 107 -8.86 -24.40 -25.42
N PRO A 108 -8.25 -24.57 -24.23
CA PRO A 108 -9.00 -24.84 -23.02
C PRO A 108 -10.05 -23.74 -22.86
N LYS A 109 -11.34 -24.11 -22.82
CA LYS A 109 -12.42 -23.16 -22.54
C LYS A 109 -12.17 -22.59 -21.15
N ARG A 110 -11.63 -21.38 -21.08
CA ARG A 110 -11.61 -20.61 -19.84
C ARG A 110 -13.08 -20.37 -19.50
N GLY A 111 -13.53 -20.86 -18.34
CA GLY A 111 -14.82 -20.43 -17.81
C GLY A 111 -14.84 -18.90 -17.74
N PRO A 112 -16.00 -18.25 -17.93
CA PRO A 112 -16.08 -16.80 -17.91
C PRO A 112 -15.48 -16.27 -16.62
N ALA A 113 -14.68 -15.20 -16.73
CA ALA A 113 -14.28 -14.43 -15.56
C ALA A 113 -15.57 -13.94 -14.90
N LYS A 114 -15.86 -14.43 -13.70
CA LYS A 114 -16.94 -13.89 -12.89
C LYS A 114 -16.41 -12.57 -12.35
N PHE A 115 -16.88 -11.48 -12.94
CA PHE A 115 -16.78 -10.15 -12.37
C PHE A 115 -17.79 -10.02 -11.22
#